data_AF-X1F800-F1
#
_entry.id   AF-X1F800-F1
#
_cell.length_a   1.000
_cell.length_b   1.000
_cell.length_c   1.000
_cell.angle_alpha   90.00
_cell.angle_beta   90.00
_cell.angle_gamma   90.00
#
_symmetry.space_group_name_H-M   'P 1'
#
loop_
_entity.id
_entity.type
_entity.pdbx_description
1 polymer ?
#
loop_
_entity_poly.entity_id
_entity_poly.type
_entity_poly.pdbx_seq_one_letter_code
_entity_poly.pdbx_strand_id
1 'polypeptide(L)'
;MISRTSSEGGRIPACLDYDSYYSNDSVIIATKWSERILEHQKPKNEWKVSDSKDSYSMQYIAGLINSSLLSYYFTNFYATDTLQGTYSSIYPEDVRNLPIRRIEKDNKQKEEIIVKKVRLIMNKKSQASKINLNIEDYLGKYTFGKKLGDLYTPIKGLSESIFIETTADKENLRIARIAFEEDNGLILKLSARFKPVNKQEFDDLDYWGYKETDFIPVMKFSVDGKMKVLIREFTKLAVDKANGFANFRKNATKSTSLIDRLEQLTLPKLEDVESGLRKYIEQKERSEELKEEIYNIDILIDAIVFKLYKLDDDEVKVILLSLDIKEKIREDIIEKFRGIE
;
A
#
# COMPACT_ATOMS: atom_id res chain seq x y z
N MET A 1 -3.67 -1.29 -19.21
CA MET A 1 -3.37 0.10 -18.81
C MET A 1 -2.07 0.12 -18.03
N ILE A 2 -1.30 1.20 -18.13
CA ILE A 2 -0.02 1.39 -17.44
C ILE A 2 -0.08 2.78 -16.79
N SER A 3 0.38 2.91 -15.54
CA SER A 3 0.45 4.23 -14.87
C SER A 3 1.39 5.18 -15.62
N ARG A 4 1.09 6.48 -15.68
CA ARG A 4 2.03 7.50 -16.20
C ARG A 4 3.10 7.92 -15.20
N THR A 5 3.07 7.35 -14.00
CA THR A 5 4.06 7.59 -12.96
C THR A 5 4.47 6.25 -12.39
N SER A 6 5.78 6.02 -12.23
CA SER A 6 6.28 4.83 -11.54
C SER A 6 5.76 4.81 -10.11
N SER A 7 5.67 3.62 -9.53
CA SER A 7 5.42 3.49 -8.08
C SER A 7 6.74 3.48 -7.30
N GLU A 8 6.63 3.31 -5.98
CA GLU A 8 7.79 3.10 -5.09
C GLU A 8 8.69 1.99 -5.65
N GLY A 9 10.01 2.19 -5.58
CA GLY A 9 10.99 1.27 -6.18
C GLY A 9 11.15 1.39 -7.70
N GLY A 10 10.63 2.44 -8.34
CA GLY A 10 10.73 2.61 -9.80
C GLY A 10 9.90 1.58 -10.60
N ARG A 11 8.99 0.87 -9.94
CA ARG A 11 8.13 -0.13 -10.58
C ARG A 11 7.20 0.51 -11.61
N ILE A 12 6.85 -0.24 -12.66
CA ILE A 12 5.92 0.16 -13.72
C ILE A 12 4.57 -0.53 -13.51
N PRO A 13 3.59 0.09 -12.81
CA PRO A 13 2.34 -0.58 -12.51
C PRO A 13 1.55 -0.76 -13.80
N ALA A 14 1.25 -2.01 -14.13
CA ALA A 14 0.43 -2.35 -15.29
C ALA A 14 -0.72 -3.27 -14.90
N CYS A 15 -1.89 -3.04 -15.47
CA CYS A 15 -3.08 -3.86 -15.25
C CYS A 15 -3.79 -4.15 -16.56
N LEU A 16 -4.60 -5.21 -16.54
CA LEU A 16 -5.49 -5.55 -17.65
C LEU A 16 -6.87 -5.01 -17.35
N ASP A 17 -7.47 -4.41 -18.35
CA ASP A 17 -8.86 -3.95 -18.31
C ASP A 17 -9.64 -4.71 -19.38
N TYR A 18 -10.64 -5.46 -18.93
CA TYR A 18 -11.59 -6.19 -19.77
C TYR A 18 -13.00 -5.58 -19.74
N ASP A 19 -13.24 -4.66 -18.80
CA ASP A 19 -14.58 -4.12 -18.51
C ASP A 19 -14.73 -2.68 -19.02
N SER A 20 -13.70 -2.15 -19.71
CA SER A 20 -13.69 -0.79 -20.28
C SER A 20 -13.85 0.30 -19.21
N TYR A 21 -13.11 0.15 -18.12
CA TYR A 21 -13.12 1.13 -17.04
C TYR A 21 -12.64 2.50 -17.52
N TYR A 22 -13.34 3.53 -17.06
CA TYR A 22 -12.87 4.91 -17.19
C TYR A 22 -11.88 5.22 -16.07
N SER A 23 -10.78 5.90 -16.42
CA SER A 23 -9.75 6.33 -15.47
C SER A 23 -9.71 7.87 -15.43
N ASN A 24 -9.90 8.44 -14.24
CA ASN A 24 -9.57 9.84 -13.97
C ASN A 24 -8.07 10.06 -13.76
N ASP A 25 -7.32 8.98 -13.54
CA ASP A 25 -5.87 9.01 -13.41
C ASP A 25 -5.19 9.02 -14.77
N SER A 26 -4.00 9.62 -14.79
CA SER A 26 -3.14 9.65 -15.96
C SER A 26 -2.56 8.26 -16.25
N VAL A 27 -3.14 7.56 -17.24
CA VAL A 27 -2.73 6.22 -17.66
C VAL A 27 -2.36 6.17 -19.15
N ILE A 28 -1.44 5.27 -19.50
CA ILE A 28 -1.15 4.86 -20.87
C ILE A 28 -2.03 3.65 -21.19
N ILE A 29 -2.82 3.77 -22.26
CA ILE A 29 -3.61 2.67 -22.80
C ILE A 29 -2.79 1.96 -23.86
N ALA A 30 -2.24 0.80 -23.49
CA ALA A 30 -1.58 -0.12 -24.42
C ALA A 30 -2.60 -1.13 -24.95
N THR A 31 -2.67 -1.28 -26.27
CA THR A 31 -3.54 -2.22 -26.97
C THR A 31 -2.75 -2.98 -28.03
N LYS A 32 -3.22 -4.17 -28.41
CA LYS A 32 -2.71 -4.88 -29.58
C LYS A 32 -2.95 -4.06 -30.85
N TRP A 33 -2.01 -4.12 -31.78
CA TRP A 33 -2.17 -3.53 -33.10
C TRP A 33 -3.27 -4.26 -33.87
N SER A 34 -4.21 -3.51 -34.42
CA SER A 34 -5.25 -4.00 -35.35
C SER A 34 -5.28 -3.10 -36.58
N GLU A 35 -5.86 -3.58 -37.68
CA GLU A 35 -6.04 -2.78 -38.91
C GLU A 35 -6.74 -1.46 -38.60
N ARG A 36 -7.81 -1.50 -37.80
CA ARG A 36 -8.52 -0.30 -37.33
C ARG A 36 -7.62 0.69 -36.59
N ILE A 37 -6.67 0.22 -35.78
CA ILE A 37 -5.72 1.12 -35.09
C ILE A 37 -4.69 1.68 -36.08
N LEU A 38 -4.28 0.87 -37.06
CA LEU A 38 -3.32 1.28 -38.09
C LEU A 38 -3.89 2.40 -38.98
N GLU A 39 -5.19 2.35 -39.30
CA GLU A 39 -5.90 3.41 -40.03
C GLU A 39 -5.87 4.78 -39.33
N HIS A 40 -5.74 4.78 -38.00
CA HIS A 40 -5.68 6.00 -37.19
C HIS A 40 -4.25 6.43 -36.84
N GLN A 41 -3.21 5.79 -37.40
CA GLN A 41 -1.84 6.24 -37.19
C GLN A 41 -1.60 7.60 -37.84
N LYS A 42 -0.89 8.48 -37.12
CA LYS A 42 -0.48 9.77 -37.68
C LYS A 42 0.59 9.53 -38.76
N PRO A 43 0.47 10.12 -39.97
CA PRO A 43 1.40 9.89 -41.08
C PRO A 43 2.88 10.17 -40.76
N LYS A 44 3.16 11.02 -39.77
CA LYS A 44 4.53 11.38 -39.38
C LYS A 44 5.22 10.36 -38.46
N ASN A 45 4.48 9.40 -37.91
CA ASN A 45 4.98 8.35 -37.02
C ASN A 45 4.44 6.99 -37.49
N GLU A 46 4.76 6.57 -38.71
CA GLU A 46 4.44 5.23 -39.17
C GLU A 46 5.25 4.21 -38.35
N TRP A 47 4.57 3.52 -37.44
CA TRP A 47 5.20 2.53 -36.60
C TRP A 47 5.31 1.22 -37.37
N LYS A 48 6.54 0.68 -37.47
CA LYS A 48 6.74 -0.68 -37.98
C LYS A 48 6.15 -1.67 -36.99
N VAL A 49 4.96 -2.18 -37.27
CA VAL A 49 4.34 -3.23 -36.48
C VAL A 49 5.15 -4.51 -36.68
N SER A 50 5.64 -5.08 -35.58
CA SER A 50 6.32 -6.37 -35.62
C SER A 50 5.35 -7.47 -36.07
N ASP A 51 5.84 -8.42 -36.88
CA ASP A 51 5.12 -9.64 -37.25
C ASP A 51 4.69 -10.48 -36.04
N SER A 52 5.27 -10.23 -34.86
CA SER A 52 4.95 -10.91 -33.60
C SER A 52 3.80 -10.27 -32.80
N LYS A 53 3.05 -9.31 -33.37
CA LYS A 53 1.97 -8.57 -32.69
C LYS A 53 0.93 -9.45 -31.98
N ASP A 54 0.69 -10.65 -32.50
CA ASP A 54 -0.29 -11.61 -31.97
C ASP A 54 0.35 -12.77 -31.19
N SER A 55 1.68 -12.80 -31.09
CA SER A 55 2.40 -13.92 -30.48
C SER A 55 2.30 -13.98 -28.96
N TYR A 56 1.92 -12.88 -28.31
CA TYR A 56 1.86 -12.80 -26.84
C TYR A 56 0.45 -12.56 -26.33
N SER A 57 0.11 -13.26 -25.25
CA SER A 57 -1.08 -12.92 -24.47
C SER A 57 -0.88 -11.62 -23.69
N MET A 58 -1.97 -10.89 -23.44
CA MET A 58 -1.92 -9.65 -22.65
C MET A 58 -1.48 -9.93 -21.20
N GLN A 59 -1.85 -11.10 -20.66
CA GLN A 59 -1.43 -11.55 -19.33
C GLN A 59 0.09 -11.73 -19.25
N TYR A 60 0.69 -12.32 -20.28
CA TYR A 60 2.15 -12.47 -20.33
C TYR A 60 2.85 -11.11 -20.31
N ILE A 61 2.43 -10.20 -21.20
CA ILE A 61 2.99 -8.85 -21.28
C ILE A 61 2.81 -8.10 -19.96
N ALA A 62 1.63 -8.19 -19.33
CA ALA A 62 1.39 -7.57 -18.03
C ALA A 62 2.30 -8.16 -16.94
N GLY A 63 2.53 -9.47 -16.94
CA GLY A 63 3.47 -10.12 -16.01
C GLY A 63 4.91 -9.63 -16.19
N LEU A 64 5.36 -9.46 -17.43
CA LEU A 64 6.68 -8.90 -17.72
C LEU A 64 6.80 -7.44 -17.25
N ILE A 65 5.84 -6.57 -17.60
CA ILE A 65 5.91 -5.14 -17.28
C ILE A 65 5.93 -4.90 -15.76
N ASN A 66 5.16 -5.67 -14.98
CA ASN A 66 5.18 -5.55 -13.52
C ASN A 66 6.41 -6.19 -12.86
N SER A 67 7.27 -6.87 -13.62
CA SER A 67 8.45 -7.53 -13.05
C SER A 67 9.52 -6.53 -12.60
N SER A 68 10.29 -6.94 -11.61
CA SER A 68 11.50 -6.27 -11.13
C SER A 68 12.52 -6.10 -12.27
N LEU A 69 12.60 -7.04 -13.21
CA LEU A 69 13.51 -6.92 -14.36
C LEU A 69 13.17 -5.74 -15.27
N LEU A 70 11.90 -5.60 -15.68
CA LEU A 70 11.52 -4.49 -16.55
C LEU A 70 11.44 -3.16 -15.80
N SER A 71 11.18 -3.21 -14.49
CA SER A 71 11.30 -2.04 -13.61
C SER A 71 12.75 -1.57 -13.54
N TYR A 72 13.71 -2.48 -13.39
CA TYR A 72 15.15 -2.19 -13.46
C TYR A 72 15.54 -1.54 -14.79
N TYR A 73 15.09 -2.13 -15.90
CA TYR A 73 15.37 -1.59 -17.22
C TYR A 73 14.83 -0.17 -17.37
N PHE A 74 13.57 0.06 -16.98
CA PHE A 74 13.00 1.39 -17.01
C PHE A 74 13.78 2.39 -16.14
N THR A 75 14.05 2.04 -14.89
CA THR A 75 14.74 2.92 -13.93
C THR A 75 16.16 3.29 -14.40
N ASN A 76 16.88 2.38 -15.06
CA ASN A 76 18.27 2.64 -15.46
C ASN A 76 18.42 3.24 -16.87
N PHE A 77 17.44 3.05 -17.76
CA PHE A 77 17.56 3.46 -19.15
C PHE A 77 16.55 4.54 -19.61
N TYR A 78 15.43 4.71 -18.91
CA TYR A 78 14.37 5.66 -19.31
C TYR A 78 13.99 6.66 -18.23
N ALA A 79 14.02 6.26 -16.96
CA ALA A 79 13.70 7.17 -15.88
C ALA A 79 14.67 8.36 -15.92
N THR A 80 14.12 9.54 -16.17
CA THR A 80 14.85 10.78 -16.01
C THR A 80 15.02 11.04 -14.53
N ASP A 81 16.24 11.34 -14.08
CA ASP A 81 16.49 11.92 -12.74
C ASP A 81 15.73 13.23 -12.62
N THR A 82 14.47 13.19 -12.22
CA THR A 82 13.76 14.39 -11.81
C THR A 82 14.35 14.77 -10.46
N LEU A 83 14.98 15.94 -10.39
CA LEU A 83 15.57 16.61 -9.22
C LEU A 83 14.67 16.68 -7.95
N GLN A 84 13.46 16.10 -7.96
CA GLN A 84 12.42 16.26 -6.93
C GLN A 84 11.52 15.03 -6.71
N GLY A 85 12.03 13.79 -6.66
CA GLY A 85 11.22 12.69 -6.10
C GLY A 85 11.69 11.27 -6.34
N THR A 86 11.04 10.32 -5.65
CA THR A 86 11.20 8.86 -5.75
C THR A 86 10.40 8.23 -6.91
N TYR A 87 9.79 9.06 -7.75
CA TYR A 87 8.90 8.64 -8.85
C TYR A 87 9.33 9.28 -10.17
N SER A 88 9.12 8.55 -11.27
CA SER A 88 9.49 8.98 -12.61
C SER A 88 8.27 8.95 -13.52
N SER A 89 8.19 9.93 -14.43
CA SER A 89 7.15 9.93 -15.47
C SER A 89 7.40 8.80 -16.46
N ILE A 90 6.32 8.13 -16.87
CA ILE A 90 6.33 7.07 -17.87
C ILE A 90 5.63 7.60 -19.12
N TYR A 91 6.32 7.50 -20.26
CA TYR A 91 5.83 7.92 -21.56
C TYR A 91 5.48 6.72 -22.44
N PRO A 92 4.57 6.88 -23.41
CA PRO A 92 4.24 5.82 -24.35
C PRO A 92 5.46 5.25 -25.09
N GLU A 93 6.50 6.08 -25.30
CA GLU A 93 7.72 5.65 -25.98
C GLU A 93 8.57 4.71 -25.12
N ASP A 94 8.67 4.97 -23.81
CA ASP A 94 9.35 4.08 -22.86
C ASP A 94 8.70 2.69 -22.88
N VAL A 95 7.36 2.65 -22.83
CA VAL A 95 6.58 1.40 -22.89
C VAL A 95 6.80 0.65 -24.20
N ARG A 96 6.87 1.35 -25.34
CA ARG A 96 7.08 0.72 -26.66
C ARG A 96 8.46 0.10 -26.78
N ASN A 97 9.46 0.68 -26.12
CA ASN A 97 10.85 0.25 -26.22
C ASN A 97 11.27 -0.72 -25.10
N LEU A 98 10.34 -1.13 -24.22
CA LEU A 98 10.62 -2.17 -23.23
C LEU A 98 11.13 -3.46 -23.90
N PRO A 99 12.19 -4.09 -23.37
CA PRO A 99 12.83 -5.23 -24.01
C PRO A 99 12.04 -6.50 -23.77
N ILE A 100 10.97 -6.71 -24.54
CA ILE A 100 10.19 -7.95 -24.51
C ILE A 100 10.92 -9.02 -25.32
N ARG A 101 11.46 -10.04 -24.63
CA ARG A 101 12.21 -11.12 -25.28
C ARG A 101 11.28 -11.94 -26.18
N ARG A 102 11.77 -12.30 -27.37
CA ARG A 102 11.04 -13.24 -28.24
C ARG A 102 11.02 -14.64 -27.62
N ILE A 103 9.83 -15.24 -27.53
CA ILE A 103 9.68 -16.59 -27.01
C ILE A 103 10.14 -17.59 -28.07
N GLU A 104 11.25 -18.25 -27.79
CA GLU A 104 11.69 -19.47 -28.49
C GLU A 104 10.84 -20.67 -28.05
N LYS A 105 10.81 -21.76 -28.85
CA LYS A 105 9.98 -22.95 -28.56
C LYS A 105 10.16 -23.46 -27.12
N ASP A 106 11.39 -23.43 -26.61
CA ASP A 106 11.75 -23.93 -25.28
C ASP A 106 11.25 -23.03 -24.12
N ASN A 107 10.84 -21.79 -24.42
CA ASN A 107 10.36 -20.83 -23.43
C ASN A 107 8.82 -20.76 -23.33
N LYS A 108 8.11 -21.48 -24.19
CA LYS A 108 6.63 -21.45 -24.22
C LYS A 108 6.01 -21.93 -22.91
N GLN A 109 6.63 -22.89 -22.24
CA GLN A 109 6.17 -23.36 -20.93
C GLN A 109 6.23 -22.24 -19.87
N LYS A 110 7.31 -21.44 -19.86
CA LYS A 110 7.45 -20.32 -18.92
C LYS A 110 6.41 -19.23 -19.18
N GLU A 111 6.10 -18.96 -20.44
CA GLU A 111 5.00 -18.07 -20.83
C GLU A 111 3.67 -18.54 -20.23
N GLU A 112 3.30 -19.80 -20.45
CA GLU A 112 2.05 -20.36 -19.95
C GLU A 112 1.95 -20.30 -18.43
N ILE A 113 3.07 -20.50 -17.73
CA ILE A 113 3.13 -20.36 -16.27
C ILE A 113 2.87 -18.90 -15.87
N ILE A 114 3.56 -17.92 -16.47
CA ILE A 114 3.35 -16.49 -16.18
C ILE A 114 1.87 -16.12 -16.43
N VAL A 115 1.30 -16.55 -17.55
CA VAL A 115 -0.12 -16.30 -17.87
C VAL A 115 -1.05 -16.86 -16.81
N LYS A 116 -0.85 -18.11 -16.38
CA LYS A 116 -1.65 -18.73 -15.32
C LYS A 116 -1.51 -17.98 -13.99
N LYS A 117 -0.30 -17.56 -13.63
CA LYS A 117 -0.01 -16.83 -12.38
C LYS A 117 -0.62 -15.43 -12.38
N VAL A 118 -0.53 -14.69 -13.50
CA VAL A 118 -1.18 -13.39 -13.65
C VAL A 118 -2.71 -13.52 -13.54
N ARG A 119 -3.32 -14.53 -14.17
CA ARG A 119 -4.77 -14.81 -13.99
C ARG A 119 -5.12 -15.10 -12.53
N LEU A 120 -4.28 -15.83 -11.82
CA LEU A 120 -4.48 -16.14 -10.40
C LEU A 120 -4.42 -14.86 -9.55
N ILE A 121 -3.45 -13.98 -9.78
CA ILE A 121 -3.39 -12.65 -9.13
C ILE A 121 -4.68 -11.87 -9.40
N MET A 122 -5.12 -11.80 -10.66
CA MET A 122 -6.35 -11.07 -11.02
C MET A 122 -7.57 -11.62 -10.28
N ASN A 123 -7.73 -12.95 -10.24
CA ASN A 123 -8.82 -13.59 -9.53
C ASN A 123 -8.78 -13.30 -8.03
N LYS A 124 -7.60 -13.43 -7.40
CA LYS A 124 -7.42 -13.13 -5.97
C LYS A 124 -7.66 -11.66 -5.65
N LYS A 125 -7.21 -10.72 -6.49
CA LYS A 125 -7.52 -9.28 -6.35
C LYS A 125 -9.03 -9.02 -6.46
N SER A 126 -9.72 -9.70 -7.38
CA SER A 126 -11.18 -9.63 -7.50
C SER A 126 -11.90 -10.20 -6.26
N GLN A 127 -11.37 -11.27 -5.65
CA GLN A 127 -11.91 -11.78 -4.38
C GLN A 127 -11.66 -10.80 -3.23
N ALA A 128 -10.43 -10.29 -3.10
CA ALA A 128 -10.05 -9.37 -2.02
C ALA A 128 -10.86 -8.07 -2.05
N SER A 129 -11.10 -7.50 -3.23
CA SER A 129 -11.91 -6.28 -3.39
C SER A 129 -13.39 -6.45 -3.02
N LYS A 130 -13.90 -7.69 -2.95
CA LYS A 130 -15.28 -7.99 -2.51
C LYS A 130 -15.41 -8.15 -1.00
N ILE A 131 -14.30 -8.20 -0.27
CA ILE A 131 -14.32 -8.34 1.19
C ILE A 131 -14.65 -6.99 1.82
N ASN A 132 -15.72 -6.93 2.60
CA ASN A 132 -16.06 -5.74 3.37
C ASN A 132 -15.14 -5.64 4.60
N LEU A 133 -14.27 -4.63 4.64
CA LEU A 133 -13.39 -4.34 5.78
C LEU A 133 -13.83 -3.11 6.59
N ASN A 134 -15.06 -2.61 6.39
CA ASN A 134 -15.64 -1.58 7.23
C ASN A 134 -16.20 -2.20 8.51
N ILE A 135 -15.52 -2.02 9.64
CA ILE A 135 -15.95 -2.58 10.93
C ILE A 135 -17.36 -2.17 11.32
N GLU A 136 -17.83 -0.97 10.96
CA GLU A 136 -19.15 -0.48 11.33
C GLU A 136 -20.29 -1.39 10.86
N ASP A 137 -20.16 -1.94 9.65
CA ASP A 137 -21.16 -2.80 9.04
C ASP A 137 -21.31 -4.13 9.80
N TYR A 138 -20.32 -4.46 10.63
CA TYR A 138 -20.33 -5.66 11.47
C TYR A 138 -20.82 -5.39 12.90
N LEU A 139 -20.70 -4.17 13.44
CA LEU A 139 -21.02 -3.90 14.85
C LEU A 139 -22.52 -3.98 15.16
N GLY A 140 -23.39 -3.77 14.17
CA GLY A 140 -24.84 -3.82 14.36
C GLY A 140 -25.34 -2.81 15.40
N LYS A 141 -26.37 -3.17 16.16
CA LYS A 141 -26.87 -2.36 17.28
C LYS A 141 -26.09 -2.69 18.54
N TYR A 142 -25.53 -1.67 19.19
CA TYR A 142 -24.79 -1.82 20.43
C TYR A 142 -25.03 -0.65 21.38
N THR A 143 -24.67 -0.87 22.65
CA THR A 143 -24.58 0.17 23.66
C THR A 143 -23.12 0.50 23.97
N PHE A 144 -22.87 1.74 24.40
CA PHE A 144 -21.54 2.14 24.84
C PHE A 144 -21.19 1.48 26.19
N GLY A 145 -19.94 1.08 26.32
CA GLY A 145 -19.36 0.38 27.45
C GLY A 145 -18.22 1.17 28.09
N LYS A 146 -17.08 0.49 28.31
CA LYS A 146 -15.91 1.08 28.99
C LYS A 146 -15.27 2.18 28.16
N LYS A 147 -14.66 3.15 28.85
CA LYS A 147 -13.81 4.14 28.20
C LYS A 147 -12.43 3.56 27.94
N LEU A 148 -11.74 4.12 26.94
CA LEU A 148 -10.36 3.73 26.64
C LEU A 148 -9.45 4.02 27.84
N GLY A 149 -9.72 5.12 28.57
CA GLY A 149 -9.02 5.49 29.80
C GLY A 149 -9.06 4.42 30.90
N ASP A 150 -10.12 3.60 30.93
CA ASP A 150 -10.29 2.56 31.95
C ASP A 150 -9.49 1.28 31.65
N LEU A 151 -8.86 1.19 30.48
CA LEU A 151 -8.28 -0.05 29.94
C LEU A 151 -6.77 -0.02 29.74
N TYR A 152 -6.14 1.16 29.83
CA TYR A 152 -4.74 1.32 29.46
C TYR A 152 -3.81 1.48 30.67
N THR A 153 -2.53 1.19 30.43
CA THR A 153 -1.41 1.63 31.26
C THR A 153 -0.57 2.62 30.46
N PRO A 154 -0.18 3.78 31.03
CA PRO A 154 0.63 4.76 30.33
C PRO A 154 2.02 4.21 30.01
N ILE A 155 2.55 4.57 28.83
CA ILE A 155 3.93 4.25 28.45
C ILE A 155 4.91 5.15 29.21
N LYS A 156 6.11 4.64 29.51
CA LYS A 156 7.19 5.42 30.15
C LYS A 156 7.51 6.65 29.29
N GLY A 157 7.60 7.82 29.93
CA GLY A 157 7.87 9.09 29.24
C GLY A 157 6.63 9.80 28.70
N LEU A 158 5.41 9.26 28.91
CA LEU A 158 4.18 9.91 28.46
C LEU A 158 4.02 11.34 29.02
N SER A 159 4.41 11.55 30.29
CA SER A 159 4.37 12.85 30.96
C SER A 159 5.30 13.91 30.36
N GLU A 160 6.29 13.50 29.56
CA GLU A 160 7.22 14.39 28.87
C GLU A 160 6.81 14.57 27.40
N SER A 161 5.75 13.89 26.95
CA SER A 161 5.32 13.91 25.57
C SER A 161 4.37 15.06 25.28
N ILE A 162 4.36 15.53 24.03
CA ILE A 162 3.43 16.55 23.53
C ILE A 162 1.94 16.19 23.72
N PHE A 163 1.60 14.92 23.95
CA PHE A 163 0.20 14.49 24.04
C PHE A 163 -0.48 14.87 25.37
N ILE A 164 0.31 15.20 26.41
CA ILE A 164 -0.20 15.78 27.66
C ILE A 164 -0.30 17.31 27.60
N GLU A 165 0.30 17.94 26.60
CA GLU A 165 0.23 19.38 26.39
C GLU A 165 -1.16 19.80 25.88
N THR A 166 -1.43 21.11 25.99
CA THR A 166 -2.71 21.72 25.63
C THR A 166 -2.52 22.76 24.54
N THR A 167 -3.62 23.37 24.09
CA THR A 167 -3.50 24.52 23.18
C THR A 167 -3.00 25.81 23.84
N ALA A 168 -2.77 25.81 25.17
CA ALA A 168 -2.03 26.88 25.82
C ALA A 168 -0.52 26.77 25.51
N ASP A 169 -0.03 25.55 25.31
CA ASP A 169 1.38 25.24 25.03
C ASP A 169 1.67 25.22 23.52
N LYS A 170 0.73 24.65 22.72
CA LYS A 170 0.89 24.47 21.26
C LYS A 170 -0.38 24.85 20.50
N GLU A 171 -0.29 25.85 19.62
CA GLU A 171 -1.43 26.29 18.82
C GLU A 171 -1.94 25.17 17.89
N ASN A 172 -3.27 24.98 17.82
CA ASN A 172 -3.94 23.99 16.96
C ASN A 172 -3.45 22.54 17.15
N LEU A 173 -3.04 22.17 18.36
CA LEU A 173 -2.62 20.81 18.71
C LEU A 173 -3.75 19.79 18.52
N ARG A 174 -3.48 18.74 17.73
CA ARG A 174 -4.45 17.67 17.42
C ARG A 174 -3.75 16.35 17.07
N ILE A 175 -4.48 15.25 17.23
CA ILE A 175 -4.08 13.94 16.71
C ILE A 175 -4.15 13.98 15.18
N ALA A 176 -3.04 13.71 14.51
CA ALA A 176 -2.98 13.61 13.06
C ALA A 176 -3.24 12.17 12.60
N ARG A 177 -2.41 11.24 13.05
CA ARG A 177 -2.52 9.81 12.72
C ARG A 177 -2.41 8.96 13.97
N ILE A 178 -2.97 7.76 13.87
CA ILE A 178 -2.80 6.72 14.89
C ILE A 178 -2.23 5.47 14.23
N ALA A 179 -1.44 4.73 15.00
CA ALA A 179 -0.95 3.41 14.63
C ALA A 179 -1.04 2.48 15.84
N PHE A 180 -1.06 1.19 15.58
CA PHE A 180 -1.03 0.18 16.61
C PHE A 180 0.12 -0.77 16.35
N GLU A 181 0.79 -1.18 17.43
CA GLU A 181 1.81 -2.21 17.43
C GLU A 181 1.42 -3.30 18.43
N GLU A 182 1.77 -4.55 18.14
CA GLU A 182 1.64 -5.66 19.08
C GLU A 182 3.01 -6.00 19.65
N ASP A 183 3.21 -5.70 20.94
CA ASP A 183 4.37 -6.11 21.73
C ASP A 183 3.93 -6.38 23.17
N ASN A 184 3.85 -7.66 23.54
CA ASN A 184 3.41 -8.12 24.86
C ASN A 184 2.17 -7.36 25.37
N GLY A 185 1.20 -7.16 24.47
CA GLY A 185 0.07 -6.23 24.62
C GLY A 185 -0.22 -5.49 23.31
N LEU A 186 -1.19 -4.60 23.34
CA LEU A 186 -1.49 -3.68 22.23
C LEU A 186 -0.99 -2.29 22.60
N ILE A 187 -0.15 -1.68 21.76
CA ILE A 187 0.39 -0.34 21.98
C ILE A 187 -0.22 0.61 20.96
N LEU A 188 -0.90 1.66 21.45
CA LEU A 188 -1.35 2.78 20.63
C LEU A 188 -0.21 3.79 20.50
N LYS A 189 0.12 4.14 19.26
CA LYS A 189 1.03 5.23 18.89
C LYS A 189 0.27 6.34 18.21
N LEU A 190 0.67 7.58 18.46
CA LEU A 190 0.06 8.77 17.88
C LEU A 190 1.11 9.62 17.17
N SER A 191 0.71 10.29 16.10
CA SER A 191 1.39 11.51 15.67
C SER A 191 0.54 12.73 16.06
N ALA A 192 1.20 13.74 16.61
CA ALA A 192 0.58 15.03 16.89
C ALA A 192 0.89 16.01 15.76
N ARG A 193 -0.08 16.86 15.43
CA ARG A 193 0.09 17.97 14.51
C ARG A 193 -0.28 19.28 15.20
N PHE A 194 0.58 20.28 15.08
CA PHE A 194 0.41 21.59 15.71
C PHE A 194 1.05 22.68 14.85
N LYS A 195 0.74 23.94 15.17
CA LYS A 195 1.33 25.11 14.51
C LYS A 195 2.39 25.71 15.44
N PRO A 196 3.69 25.66 15.08
CA PRO A 196 4.74 26.26 15.91
C PRO A 196 4.59 27.78 16.01
N VAL A 197 4.89 28.31 17.19
CA VAL A 197 4.91 29.77 17.44
C VAL A 197 6.08 30.42 16.70
N ASN A 198 7.28 29.83 16.81
CA ASN A 198 8.45 30.23 16.04
C ASN A 198 8.67 29.27 14.87
N LYS A 199 8.26 29.69 13.66
CA LYS A 199 8.41 28.87 12.46
C LYS A 199 9.86 28.70 12.01
N GLN A 200 10.77 29.60 12.41
CA GLN A 200 12.16 29.59 11.98
C GLN A 200 12.98 28.47 12.65
N GLU A 201 12.44 27.85 13.70
CA GLU A 201 13.08 26.73 14.41
C GLU A 201 12.84 25.37 13.75
N PHE A 202 12.03 25.33 12.68
CA PHE A 202 11.61 24.08 12.05
C PHE A 202 11.82 24.15 10.54
N ASP A 203 12.68 23.26 10.04
CA ASP A 203 12.99 23.16 8.61
C ASP A 203 11.99 22.28 7.84
N ASP A 204 11.07 21.61 8.55
CA ASP A 204 10.16 20.60 8.00
C ASP A 204 8.67 20.88 8.29
N LEU A 205 8.27 22.13 8.09
CA LEU A 205 6.87 22.53 8.13
C LEU A 205 6.15 22.21 6.82
N ASP A 206 4.87 21.86 6.91
CA ASP A 206 4.03 21.70 5.73
C ASP A 206 3.67 23.05 5.07
N TYR A 207 3.02 22.99 3.90
CA TYR A 207 2.58 24.18 3.16
C TYR A 207 1.70 25.13 4.00
N TRP A 208 1.01 24.61 5.01
CA TRP A 208 0.14 25.37 5.91
C TRP A 208 0.85 25.82 7.21
N GLY A 209 2.15 25.54 7.35
CA GLY A 209 2.98 25.91 8.50
C GLY A 209 2.77 25.02 9.72
N TYR A 210 2.29 23.79 9.55
CA TYR A 210 2.16 22.81 10.61
C TYR A 210 3.40 21.91 10.69
N LYS A 211 3.76 21.54 11.92
CA LYS A 211 4.67 20.46 12.24
C LYS A 211 3.85 19.22 12.59
N GLU A 212 4.27 18.06 12.10
CA GLU A 212 3.78 16.76 12.56
C GLU A 212 4.93 16.00 13.25
N THR A 213 4.65 15.33 14.36
CA THR A 213 5.62 14.48 15.04
C THR A 213 5.69 13.10 14.39
N ASP A 214 6.76 12.35 14.67
CA ASP A 214 6.76 10.91 14.45
C ASP A 214 5.71 10.21 15.32
N PHE A 215 5.52 8.91 15.06
CA PHE A 215 4.67 8.06 15.90
C PHE A 215 5.31 7.80 17.25
N ILE A 216 4.69 8.32 18.30
CA ILE A 216 5.13 8.17 19.69
C ILE A 216 4.13 7.25 20.43
N PRO A 217 4.60 6.23 21.16
CA PRO A 217 3.75 5.34 21.93
C PRO A 217 3.14 6.06 23.14
N VAL A 218 1.84 5.84 23.39
CA VAL A 218 1.11 6.56 24.45
C VAL A 218 0.37 5.66 25.43
N MET A 219 -0.30 4.61 24.93
CA MET A 219 -1.17 3.76 25.74
C MET A 219 -0.86 2.30 25.46
N LYS A 220 -0.68 1.50 26.52
CA LYS A 220 -0.55 0.04 26.44
C LYS A 220 -1.81 -0.63 26.98
N PHE A 221 -2.36 -1.57 26.24
CA PHE A 221 -3.52 -2.36 26.62
C PHE A 221 -3.14 -3.83 26.81
N SER A 222 -3.40 -4.34 28.01
CA SER A 222 -3.19 -5.75 28.40
C SER A 222 -4.55 -6.45 28.47
N VAL A 223 -5.16 -6.68 27.31
CA VAL A 223 -6.50 -7.27 27.18
C VAL A 223 -6.48 -8.51 26.26
N ASP A 224 -7.58 -9.27 26.24
CA ASP A 224 -7.70 -10.45 25.36
C ASP A 224 -7.76 -10.09 23.86
N GLY A 225 -7.66 -11.11 23.00
CA GLY A 225 -7.60 -10.93 21.55
C GLY A 225 -8.80 -10.18 20.95
N LYS A 226 -10.03 -10.44 21.41
CA LYS A 226 -11.22 -9.78 20.86
C LYS A 226 -11.27 -8.32 21.28
N MET A 227 -11.00 -8.05 22.56
CA MET A 227 -10.93 -6.69 23.06
C MET A 227 -9.79 -5.90 22.38
N LYS A 228 -8.64 -6.51 22.09
CA LYS A 228 -7.57 -5.87 21.32
C LYS A 228 -8.06 -5.44 19.92
N VAL A 229 -8.76 -6.32 19.20
CA VAL A 229 -9.29 -5.98 17.87
C VAL A 229 -10.32 -4.86 17.98
N LEU A 230 -11.24 -4.94 18.96
CA LEU A 230 -12.24 -3.90 19.19
C LEU A 230 -11.59 -2.55 19.48
N ILE A 231 -10.64 -2.49 20.41
CA ILE A 231 -9.88 -1.27 20.72
C ILE A 231 -9.22 -0.74 19.45
N ARG A 232 -8.45 -1.57 18.75
CA ARG A 232 -7.69 -1.15 17.56
C ARG A 232 -8.58 -0.53 16.49
N GLU A 233 -9.62 -1.25 16.11
CA GLU A 233 -10.38 -0.93 14.91
C GLU A 233 -11.46 0.12 15.20
N PHE A 234 -12.07 0.08 16.39
CA PHE A 234 -13.02 1.12 16.80
C PHE A 234 -12.32 2.45 17.11
N THR A 235 -11.10 2.43 17.66
CA THR A 235 -10.32 3.66 17.87
C THR A 235 -9.96 4.31 16.53
N LYS A 236 -9.53 3.54 15.52
CA LYS A 236 -9.31 4.05 14.16
C LYS A 236 -10.56 4.70 13.59
N LEU A 237 -11.69 3.99 13.68
CA LEU A 237 -12.98 4.51 13.23
C LEU A 237 -13.33 5.83 13.94
N ALA A 238 -13.20 5.89 15.26
CA ALA A 238 -13.54 7.07 16.04
C ALA A 238 -12.63 8.26 15.72
N VAL A 239 -11.34 7.99 15.47
CA VAL A 239 -10.42 9.00 14.96
C VAL A 239 -10.89 9.46 13.59
N ASP A 240 -11.11 8.59 12.61
CA ASP A 240 -11.50 8.98 11.25
C ASP A 240 -12.79 9.82 11.23
N LYS A 241 -13.82 9.41 11.96
CA LYS A 241 -15.06 10.18 12.11
C LYS A 241 -14.87 11.49 12.87
N ALA A 242 -14.10 11.46 13.94
CA ALA A 242 -13.87 12.57 14.86
C ALA A 242 -15.20 13.24 15.32
N ASN A 243 -15.14 14.53 15.64
CA ASN A 243 -16.31 15.40 15.86
C ASN A 243 -17.32 14.94 16.93
N GLY A 244 -16.85 14.26 17.99
CA GLY A 244 -17.69 13.81 19.10
C GLY A 244 -18.23 12.40 18.95
N PHE A 245 -17.93 11.70 17.84
CA PHE A 245 -18.25 10.28 17.72
C PHE A 245 -17.62 9.49 18.87
N ALA A 246 -18.41 8.64 19.53
CA ALA A 246 -17.99 7.86 20.69
C ALA A 246 -17.34 8.70 21.81
N ASN A 247 -17.83 9.94 22.03
CA ASN A 247 -17.30 10.91 22.98
C ASN A 247 -15.85 11.37 22.71
N PHE A 248 -15.34 11.13 21.50
CA PHE A 248 -13.98 11.46 21.12
C PHE A 248 -13.90 12.73 20.25
N ARG A 249 -12.89 13.57 20.49
CA ARG A 249 -12.54 14.71 19.63
C ARG A 249 -11.02 14.72 19.40
N LYS A 250 -10.60 14.96 18.14
CA LYS A 250 -9.19 14.94 17.72
C LYS A 250 -8.32 16.07 18.28
N ASN A 251 -8.93 17.21 18.61
CA ASN A 251 -8.20 18.44 18.95
C ASN A 251 -8.08 18.59 20.48
N ALA A 252 -6.90 19.04 20.92
CA ALA A 252 -6.73 19.58 22.26
C ALA A 252 -7.50 20.89 22.40
N THR A 253 -7.71 21.30 23.65
CA THR A 253 -8.18 22.66 24.00
C THR A 253 -7.25 23.26 25.04
N LYS A 254 -7.53 24.48 25.49
CA LYS A 254 -6.72 25.16 26.52
C LYS A 254 -6.62 24.39 27.85
N SER A 255 -7.58 23.49 28.11
CA SER A 255 -7.73 22.77 29.37
C SER A 255 -7.87 21.25 29.19
N THR A 256 -7.63 20.73 27.99
CA THR A 256 -7.82 19.29 27.71
C THR A 256 -6.78 18.84 26.71
N SER A 257 -5.92 17.94 27.14
CA SER A 257 -4.84 17.35 26.36
C SER A 257 -5.34 16.35 25.33
N LEU A 258 -4.46 15.83 24.47
CA LEU A 258 -4.82 14.77 23.52
C LEU A 258 -5.04 13.43 24.23
N ILE A 259 -4.32 13.17 25.33
CA ILE A 259 -4.54 11.98 26.16
C ILE A 259 -5.91 12.06 26.84
N ASP A 260 -6.27 13.19 27.45
CA ASP A 260 -7.59 13.37 28.08
C ASP A 260 -8.71 13.09 27.07
N ARG A 261 -8.55 13.51 25.81
CA ARG A 261 -9.51 13.25 24.73
C ARG A 261 -9.64 11.76 24.43
N LEU A 262 -8.52 11.04 24.35
CA LEU A 262 -8.51 9.61 24.11
C LEU A 262 -9.09 8.84 25.28
N GLU A 263 -8.81 9.24 26.51
CA GLU A 263 -9.38 8.62 27.71
C GLU A 263 -10.90 8.67 27.72
N GLN A 264 -11.54 9.69 27.11
CA GLN A 264 -12.99 9.78 27.02
C GLN A 264 -13.61 8.91 25.92
N LEU A 265 -12.82 8.40 24.97
CA LEU A 265 -13.31 7.56 23.88
C LEU A 265 -14.01 6.34 24.46
N THR A 266 -15.30 6.18 24.17
CA THR A 266 -16.13 5.13 24.74
C THR A 266 -16.32 3.99 23.74
N LEU A 267 -15.89 2.79 24.10
CA LEU A 267 -16.00 1.62 23.22
C LEU A 267 -17.41 1.02 23.27
N PRO A 268 -17.85 0.29 22.23
CA PRO A 268 -19.01 -0.59 22.34
C PRO A 268 -18.82 -1.62 23.46
N LYS A 269 -19.90 -2.07 24.10
CA LYS A 269 -19.82 -3.26 24.95
C LYS A 269 -19.45 -4.46 24.10
N LEU A 270 -18.44 -5.22 24.54
CA LEU A 270 -17.96 -6.38 23.79
C LEU A 270 -19.06 -7.40 23.57
N GLU A 271 -19.89 -7.65 24.59
CA GLU A 271 -21.03 -8.59 24.54
C GLU A 271 -22.04 -8.25 23.43
N ASP A 272 -22.27 -6.96 23.17
CA ASP A 272 -23.23 -6.50 22.14
C ASP A 272 -22.67 -6.75 20.72
N VAL A 273 -21.35 -6.64 20.54
CA VAL A 273 -20.70 -6.66 19.22
C VAL A 273 -19.92 -7.93 18.93
N GLU A 274 -19.87 -8.89 19.86
CA GLU A 274 -18.96 -10.03 19.79
C GLU A 274 -19.15 -10.87 18.53
N SER A 275 -20.41 -11.14 18.15
CA SER A 275 -20.74 -11.96 16.98
C SER A 275 -20.34 -11.26 15.67
N GLY A 276 -20.55 -9.95 15.58
CA GLY A 276 -20.17 -9.12 14.46
C GLY A 276 -18.66 -9.00 14.33
N LEU A 277 -17.99 -8.73 15.46
CA LEU A 277 -16.54 -8.61 15.53
C LEU A 277 -15.84 -9.90 15.10
N ARG A 278 -16.39 -11.07 15.44
CA ARG A 278 -15.89 -12.36 14.95
C ARG A 278 -15.91 -12.47 13.43
N LYS A 279 -17.05 -12.14 12.80
CA LYS A 279 -17.18 -12.14 11.34
C LYS A 279 -16.22 -11.15 10.69
N TYR A 280 -16.05 -9.98 11.29
CA TYR A 280 -15.09 -8.98 10.83
C TYR A 280 -13.65 -9.53 10.86
N ILE A 281 -13.25 -10.17 11.96
CA ILE A 281 -11.92 -10.79 12.10
C ILE A 281 -11.70 -11.83 11.01
N GLU A 282 -12.64 -12.75 10.80
CA GLU A 282 -12.55 -13.78 9.76
C GLU A 282 -12.39 -13.18 8.35
N GLN A 283 -13.15 -12.13 8.03
CA GLN A 283 -13.05 -11.44 6.74
C GLN A 283 -11.71 -10.72 6.58
N LYS A 284 -11.21 -10.12 7.67
CA LYS A 284 -9.91 -9.45 7.67
C LYS A 284 -8.76 -10.45 7.48
N GLU A 285 -8.78 -11.57 8.19
CA GLU A 285 -7.82 -12.67 8.04
C GLU A 285 -7.80 -13.18 6.60
N ARG A 286 -8.98 -13.49 6.04
CA ARG A 286 -9.11 -13.88 4.63
C ARG A 286 -8.54 -12.84 3.66
N SER A 287 -8.73 -11.55 3.95
CA SER A 287 -8.14 -10.49 3.12
C SER A 287 -6.63 -10.46 3.19
N GLU A 288 -6.03 -10.70 4.37
CA GLU A 288 -4.57 -10.75 4.52
C GLU A 288 -3.98 -12.01 3.87
N GLU A 289 -4.65 -13.17 4.01
CA GLU A 289 -4.28 -14.41 3.30
C GLU A 289 -4.23 -14.18 1.78
N LEU A 290 -5.26 -13.57 1.20
CA LEU A 290 -5.28 -13.27 -0.23
C LEU A 290 -4.15 -12.32 -0.64
N LYS A 291 -3.81 -11.33 0.20
CA LYS A 291 -2.67 -10.41 -0.06
C LYS A 291 -1.35 -11.16 -0.03
N GLU A 292 -1.15 -12.04 0.94
CA GLU A 292 0.06 -12.86 1.06
C GLU A 292 0.20 -13.83 -0.13
N GLU A 293 -0.90 -14.47 -0.55
CA GLU A 293 -0.88 -15.31 -1.74
C GLU A 293 -0.57 -14.51 -3.01
N ILE A 294 -1.14 -13.31 -3.17
CA ILE A 294 -0.82 -12.42 -4.30
C ILE A 294 0.67 -12.05 -4.27
N TYR A 295 1.19 -11.68 -3.10
CA TYR A 295 2.60 -11.38 -2.90
C TYR A 295 3.49 -12.56 -3.35
N ASN A 296 3.23 -13.76 -2.82
CA ASN A 296 4.00 -14.96 -3.17
C ASN A 296 3.96 -15.29 -4.67
N ILE A 297 2.83 -15.02 -5.35
CA ILE A 297 2.72 -15.21 -6.80
C ILE A 297 3.52 -14.14 -7.56
N ASP A 298 3.54 -12.89 -7.11
CA ASP A 298 4.32 -11.80 -7.70
C ASP A 298 5.83 -12.12 -7.66
N ILE A 299 6.33 -12.53 -6.49
CA ILE A 299 7.71 -12.97 -6.27
C ILE A 299 8.07 -14.15 -7.19
N LEU A 300 7.15 -15.11 -7.36
CA LEU A 300 7.35 -16.24 -8.27
C LEU A 300 7.40 -15.81 -9.73
N ILE A 301 6.58 -14.84 -10.14
CA ILE A 301 6.64 -14.28 -11.50
C ILE A 301 8.01 -13.65 -11.74
N ASP A 302 8.52 -12.84 -10.81
CA ASP A 302 9.85 -12.23 -10.91
C ASP A 302 10.95 -13.28 -11.13
N ALA A 303 10.94 -14.32 -10.30
CA ALA A 303 11.88 -15.43 -10.42
C ALA A 303 11.81 -16.13 -11.79
N ILE A 304 10.60 -16.39 -12.31
CA ILE A 304 10.41 -16.99 -13.65
C ILE A 304 10.89 -16.04 -14.76
N VAL A 305 10.66 -14.74 -14.60
CA VAL A 305 11.11 -13.73 -15.57
C VAL A 305 12.63 -13.68 -15.63
N PHE A 306 13.34 -13.70 -14.51
CA PHE A 306 14.81 -13.79 -14.53
C PHE A 306 15.32 -15.04 -15.26
N LYS A 307 14.72 -16.22 -15.01
CA LYS A 307 15.06 -17.45 -15.73
C LYS A 307 14.74 -17.36 -17.23
N LEU A 308 13.63 -16.74 -17.59
CA LEU A 308 13.26 -16.50 -19.00
C LEU A 308 14.29 -15.61 -19.70
N TYR A 309 14.87 -14.64 -19.00
CA TYR A 309 15.93 -13.79 -19.52
C TYR A 309 17.33 -14.41 -19.40
N LYS A 310 17.43 -15.62 -18.85
CA LYS A 310 18.67 -16.39 -18.65
C LYS A 310 19.68 -15.66 -17.75
N LEU A 311 19.18 -14.95 -16.74
CA LEU A 311 20.04 -14.28 -15.79
C LEU A 311 20.63 -15.26 -14.78
N ASP A 312 21.81 -14.96 -14.28
CA ASP A 312 22.44 -15.67 -13.17
C ASP A 312 22.15 -15.04 -11.79
N ASP A 313 22.66 -15.67 -10.73
CA ASP A 313 22.42 -15.24 -9.34
C ASP A 313 23.02 -13.87 -9.02
N ASP A 314 24.15 -13.51 -9.63
CA ASP A 314 24.83 -12.25 -9.37
C ASP A 314 24.16 -11.11 -10.16
N GLU A 315 23.76 -11.36 -11.41
CA GLU A 315 22.94 -10.44 -12.19
C GLU A 315 21.61 -10.11 -11.49
N VAL A 316 20.93 -11.14 -10.95
CA VAL A 316 19.68 -10.94 -10.20
C VAL A 316 19.91 -10.08 -8.95
N LYS A 317 20.97 -10.32 -8.19
CA LYS A 317 21.29 -9.47 -7.02
C LYS A 317 21.55 -8.03 -7.43
N VAL A 318 22.32 -7.78 -8.48
CA VAL A 318 22.64 -6.44 -8.97
C VAL A 318 21.36 -5.70 -9.36
N ILE A 319 20.46 -6.37 -10.09
CA ILE A 319 19.15 -5.83 -10.46
C ILE A 319 18.37 -5.43 -9.21
N LEU A 320 18.20 -6.34 -8.25
CA LEU A 320 17.39 -6.09 -7.07
C LEU A 320 17.99 -5.00 -6.17
N LEU A 321 19.32 -4.93 -6.02
CA LEU A 321 20.02 -3.91 -5.24
C LEU A 321 19.88 -2.50 -5.82
N SER A 322 19.72 -2.39 -7.14
CA SER A 322 19.52 -1.10 -7.80
C SER A 322 18.07 -0.58 -7.71
N LEU A 323 17.13 -1.43 -7.28
CA LEU A 323 15.74 -1.05 -7.06
C LEU A 323 15.55 -0.63 -5.60
N ASP A 324 14.78 0.41 -5.37
CA ASP A 324 14.35 0.82 -4.03
C ASP A 324 13.22 -0.09 -3.52
N ILE A 325 13.58 -1.33 -3.21
CA ILE A 325 12.69 -2.37 -2.67
C ILE A 325 13.21 -2.88 -1.33
N LYS A 326 12.27 -3.21 -0.44
CA LYS A 326 12.55 -3.70 0.92
C LYS A 326 13.41 -4.96 0.90
N GLU A 327 14.34 -5.06 1.84
CA GLU A 327 15.28 -6.20 1.96
C GLU A 327 14.57 -7.56 1.91
N LYS A 328 13.50 -7.72 2.71
CA LYS A 328 12.69 -8.94 2.73
C LYS A 328 12.19 -9.36 1.34
N ILE A 329 11.77 -8.39 0.51
CA ILE A 329 11.29 -8.68 -0.85
C ILE A 329 12.45 -9.20 -1.71
N ARG A 330 13.63 -8.62 -1.58
CA ARG A 330 14.84 -9.07 -2.29
C ARG A 330 15.20 -10.49 -1.92
N GLU A 331 15.22 -10.79 -0.62
CA GLU A 331 15.50 -12.12 -0.09
C GLU A 331 14.49 -13.16 -0.61
N ASP A 332 13.19 -12.87 -0.53
CA ASP A 332 12.13 -13.76 -1.00
C ASP A 332 12.26 -14.04 -2.51
N ILE A 333 12.58 -13.03 -3.33
CA ILE A 333 12.82 -13.19 -4.78
C ILE A 333 14.03 -14.07 -5.05
N ILE A 334 15.15 -13.82 -4.38
CA ILE A 334 16.39 -14.60 -4.54
C ILE A 334 16.15 -16.07 -4.15
N GLU A 335 15.47 -16.31 -3.03
CA GLU A 335 15.14 -17.66 -2.58
C GLU A 335 14.29 -18.39 -3.64
N LYS A 336 13.23 -17.75 -4.13
CA LYS A 336 12.39 -18.33 -5.20
C LYS A 336 13.17 -18.54 -6.48
N PHE A 337 14.02 -17.60 -6.89
CA PHE A 337 14.83 -17.71 -8.10
C PHE A 337 15.79 -18.91 -8.05
N ARG A 338 16.43 -19.15 -6.90
CA ARG A 338 17.32 -20.30 -6.70
C ARG A 338 16.57 -21.63 -6.65
N GLY A 339 15.33 -21.63 -6.18
CA GLY A 339 14.48 -22.82 -6.08
C GLY A 339 13.77 -23.24 -7.38
N ILE A 340 13.89 -22.47 -8.46
CA ILE A 340 13.32 -22.80 -9.77
C ILE A 340 14.41 -23.47 -10.63
N GLU A 341 14.16 -24.71 -11.04
CA GLU A 341 14.96 -25.46 -12.02
C GLU A 341 14.85 -24.88 -13.44
#